data_AF-A0A354I9S6-F1
#
_entry.id   AF-A0A354I9S6-F1
#
_cell.length_a   1.000
_cell.length_b   1.000
_cell.length_c   1.000
_cell.angle_alpha   90.00
_cell.angle_beta   90.00
_cell.angle_gamma   90.00
#
_symmetry.space_group_name_H-M   'P 1'
#
loop_
_entity.id
_entity.type
_entity.pdbx_description
1 polymer ?
#
loop_
_entity_poly.entity_id
_entity_poly.type
_entity_poly.pdbx_seq_one_letter_code
_entity_poly.pdbx_strand_id
1 'polypeptide(L)'
;MTGMKKNIGHKAPMLAYQFAFGSDERLYTVAFKGILTEPETRQMFGILRKHVYREFGEVIYSFLESRGFPYTDFSSNASVLEHSSAMASAEVLLHAKSSRGLYGLDGNADIFYAVMDHQKQGRSCCEGCCYAVMKTAGKRGKVDACYIIGQTFQQKAGCTENSYFSIRTGDGHGQLYDIESTVGEPTLPTFGSVDMVGILMDIKEIRTVSQAVEAALYFQS
;
A
#
# COMPACT_ATOMS: atom_id res chain seq x y z
N MET A 1 -2.21 53.63 9.99
CA MET A 1 -1.51 52.78 9.00
C MET A 1 -1.22 51.43 9.65
N THR A 2 -2.18 50.51 9.57
CA THR A 2 -2.09 49.16 10.13
C THR A 2 -1.74 48.22 8.99
N GLY A 3 -0.51 47.71 8.99
CA GLY A 3 0.00 46.81 7.96
C GLY A 3 -0.76 45.50 7.95
N MET A 4 -1.52 45.25 6.89
CA MET A 4 -2.03 43.92 6.55
C MET A 4 -0.84 42.98 6.35
N LYS A 5 -0.62 42.07 7.31
CA LYS A 5 0.18 40.86 7.06
C LYS A 5 -0.55 40.05 6.00
N LYS A 6 -0.04 40.09 4.76
CA LYS A 6 -0.42 39.12 3.72
C LYS A 6 -0.17 37.73 4.30
N ASN A 7 -1.23 36.95 4.51
CA ASN A 7 -1.13 35.51 4.68
C ASN A 7 -0.49 34.96 3.40
N ILE A 8 0.81 34.69 3.45
CA ILE A 8 1.51 33.91 2.45
C ILE A 8 0.92 32.51 2.59
N GLY A 9 -0.06 32.19 1.74
CA GLY A 9 -0.61 30.85 1.64
C GLY A 9 0.57 29.89 1.47
N HIS A 10 0.74 28.97 2.43
CA HIS A 10 1.74 27.93 2.31
C HIS A 10 1.36 27.08 1.10
N LYS A 11 2.05 27.28 -0.02
CA LYS A 11 1.94 26.42 -1.18
C LYS A 11 2.30 25.01 -0.70
N ALA A 12 1.42 24.04 -0.93
CA ALA A 12 1.67 22.66 -0.51
C ALA A 12 3.03 22.20 -1.06
N PRO A 13 3.84 21.50 -0.25
CA PRO A 13 5.17 21.09 -0.66
C PRO A 13 5.07 20.09 -1.82
N MET A 14 6.05 20.15 -2.72
CA MET A 14 6.23 19.09 -3.72
C MET A 14 6.89 17.89 -3.04
N LEU A 15 6.24 16.73 -3.12
CA LEU A 15 6.66 15.50 -2.45
C LEU A 15 7.00 14.43 -3.49
N ALA A 16 7.97 13.58 -3.17
CA ALA A 16 8.26 12.38 -3.94
C ALA A 16 7.25 11.28 -3.59
N TYR A 17 6.48 10.86 -4.59
CA TYR A 17 5.53 9.76 -4.49
C TYR A 17 6.12 8.50 -5.13
N GLN A 18 5.93 7.36 -4.48
CA GLN A 18 6.17 6.05 -5.07
C GLN A 18 5.00 5.12 -4.80
N PHE A 19 4.59 4.41 -5.84
CA PHE A 19 3.54 3.41 -5.81
C PHE A 19 4.11 2.08 -6.27
N ALA A 20 3.77 1.00 -5.57
CA ALA A 20 4.17 -0.36 -5.90
C ALA A 20 2.95 -1.28 -5.89
N PHE A 21 2.67 -1.94 -7.02
CA PHE A 21 1.52 -2.83 -7.19
C PHE A 21 2.01 -4.18 -7.69
N GLY A 22 1.96 -5.19 -6.82
CA GLY A 22 2.45 -6.53 -7.12
C GLY A 22 1.31 -7.52 -7.32
N SER A 23 1.46 -8.35 -8.35
CA SER A 23 0.69 -9.58 -8.58
C SER A 23 1.62 -10.75 -8.89
N ASP A 24 1.12 -11.98 -8.91
CA ASP A 24 1.85 -13.27 -9.01
C ASP A 24 3.19 -13.30 -9.80
N GLU A 25 3.31 -12.56 -10.89
CA GLU A 25 4.52 -12.56 -11.74
C GLU A 25 5.18 -11.18 -11.91
N ARG A 26 4.49 -10.11 -11.51
CA ARG A 26 4.90 -8.74 -11.89
C ARG A 26 4.73 -7.74 -10.75
N LEU A 27 5.73 -6.90 -10.63
CA LEU A 27 5.72 -5.70 -9.81
C LEU A 27 5.68 -4.47 -10.72
N TYR A 28 4.60 -3.71 -10.62
CA TYR A 28 4.42 -2.44 -11.31
C TYR A 28 4.75 -1.29 -10.36
N THR A 29 5.63 -0.40 -10.79
CA THR A 29 6.05 0.74 -9.98
C THR A 29 5.79 2.05 -10.70
N VAL A 30 5.26 3.03 -9.99
CA VAL A 30 5.06 4.39 -10.50
C VAL A 30 5.71 5.36 -9.54
N ALA A 31 6.51 6.30 -10.04
CA ALA A 31 7.12 7.32 -9.21
C ALA A 31 7.10 8.67 -9.90
N PHE A 32 6.87 9.72 -9.13
CA PHE A 32 6.91 11.11 -9.58
C PHE A 32 7.06 12.05 -8.39
N LYS A 33 7.47 13.29 -8.64
CA LYS A 33 7.35 14.38 -7.67
C LYS A 33 6.11 15.18 -8.00
N GLY A 34 5.24 15.43 -7.05
CA GLY A 34 3.98 16.13 -7.29
C GLY A 34 3.45 16.87 -6.09
N ILE A 35 2.33 17.57 -6.30
CA ILE A 35 1.58 18.25 -5.23
C ILE A 35 0.17 17.66 -5.25
N LEU A 36 -0.09 16.71 -4.35
CA LEU A 36 -1.41 16.11 -4.16
C LEU A 36 -1.84 16.20 -2.69
N THR A 37 -3.07 16.60 -2.48
CA THR A 37 -3.75 16.51 -1.19
C THR A 37 -4.24 15.09 -0.95
N GLU A 38 -4.58 14.79 0.30
CA GLU A 38 -5.17 13.49 0.66
C GLU A 38 -6.50 13.22 -0.07
N PRO A 39 -7.45 14.18 -0.20
CA PRO A 39 -8.65 13.98 -1.02
C PRO A 39 -8.36 13.67 -2.50
N GLU A 40 -7.37 14.33 -3.10
CA GLU A 40 -6.98 14.08 -4.50
C GLU A 40 -6.35 12.70 -4.66
N THR A 41 -5.53 12.29 -3.70
CA THR A 41 -4.94 10.95 -3.66
C THR A 41 -6.02 9.87 -3.49
N ARG A 42 -7.02 10.11 -2.63
CA ARG A 42 -8.18 9.21 -2.47
C ARG A 42 -9.01 9.12 -3.76
N GLN A 43 -9.20 10.21 -4.48
CA GLN A 43 -9.88 10.19 -5.79
C GLN A 43 -9.11 9.37 -6.82
N MET A 44 -7.78 9.50 -6.85
CA MET A 44 -6.92 8.71 -7.72
C MET A 44 -7.09 7.20 -7.45
N PHE A 45 -7.05 6.77 -6.18
CA PHE A 45 -7.30 5.37 -5.83
C PHE A 45 -8.71 4.89 -6.21
N GLY A 46 -9.73 5.75 -6.07
CA GLY A 46 -11.09 5.43 -6.52
C GLY A 46 -11.20 5.17 -8.03
N ILE A 47 -10.32 5.78 -8.85
CA ILE A 47 -10.20 5.47 -10.27
C ILE A 47 -9.43 4.16 -10.45
N LEU A 48 -8.27 4.01 -9.77
CA LEU A 48 -7.42 2.82 -9.86
C LEU A 48 -8.16 1.52 -9.54
N ARG A 49 -9.09 1.51 -8.56
CA ARG A 49 -9.93 0.34 -8.22
C ARG A 49 -10.68 -0.26 -9.41
N LYS A 50 -10.89 0.48 -10.50
CA LYS A 50 -11.62 0.02 -11.70
C LYS A 50 -10.71 -0.58 -12.77
N HIS A 51 -9.41 -0.63 -12.51
CA HIS A 51 -8.39 -1.07 -13.45
C HIS A 51 -7.58 -2.24 -12.88
N VAL A 52 -6.85 -2.93 -13.75
CA VAL A 52 -5.86 -3.93 -13.33
C VAL A 52 -4.50 -3.27 -13.09
N TYR A 53 -3.66 -3.82 -12.20
CA TYR A 53 -2.40 -3.19 -11.77
C TYR A 53 -1.46 -2.78 -12.91
N ARG A 54 -1.44 -3.53 -14.02
CA ARG A 54 -0.63 -3.20 -15.20
C ARG A 54 -0.96 -1.85 -15.83
N GLU A 55 -2.18 -1.37 -15.65
CA GLU A 55 -2.70 -0.12 -16.23
C GLU A 55 -2.49 1.07 -15.29
N PHE A 56 -2.11 0.83 -14.03
CA PHE A 56 -2.09 1.88 -13.00
C PHE A 56 -1.14 3.03 -13.33
N GLY A 57 -0.01 2.76 -13.98
CA GLY A 57 0.90 3.81 -14.45
C GLY A 57 0.23 4.78 -15.42
N GLU A 58 -0.48 4.26 -16.42
CA GLU A 58 -1.19 5.08 -17.42
C GLU A 58 -2.38 5.82 -16.80
N VAL A 59 -3.08 5.18 -15.87
CA VAL A 59 -4.21 5.78 -15.14
C VAL A 59 -3.74 6.92 -14.24
N ILE A 60 -2.64 6.75 -13.49
CA ILE A 60 -2.06 7.80 -12.65
C ILE A 60 -1.59 8.97 -13.52
N TYR A 61 -0.87 8.69 -14.61
CA TYR A 61 -0.44 9.73 -15.55
C TYR A 61 -1.63 10.54 -16.08
N SER A 62 -2.67 9.84 -16.57
CA SER A 62 -3.87 10.47 -17.11
C SER A 62 -4.63 11.28 -16.05
N PHE A 63 -4.65 10.82 -14.80
CA PHE A 63 -5.24 11.55 -13.68
C PHE A 63 -4.50 12.87 -13.41
N LEU A 64 -3.17 12.86 -13.41
CA LEU A 64 -2.35 14.04 -13.20
C LEU A 64 -2.54 15.07 -14.34
N GLU A 65 -2.45 14.61 -15.59
CA GLU A 65 -2.59 15.46 -16.78
C GLU A 65 -3.98 16.08 -16.90
N SER A 66 -5.05 15.27 -16.83
CA SER A 66 -6.43 15.75 -17.04
C SER A 66 -6.91 16.75 -16.00
N ARG A 67 -6.31 16.72 -14.81
CA ARG A 67 -6.62 17.62 -13.69
C ARG A 67 -5.67 18.81 -13.60
N GLY A 68 -4.62 18.84 -14.42
CA GLY A 68 -3.60 19.89 -14.38
C GLY A 68 -2.79 19.91 -13.08
N PHE A 69 -2.60 18.75 -12.44
CA PHE A 69 -1.79 18.66 -11.22
C PHE A 69 -0.31 18.85 -11.58
N PRO A 70 0.43 19.73 -10.87
CA PRO A 70 1.87 19.86 -11.10
C PRO A 70 2.61 18.58 -10.72
N TYR A 71 3.39 18.02 -11.65
CA TYR A 71 4.30 16.92 -11.39
C TYR A 71 5.59 17.03 -12.23
N THR A 72 6.62 16.30 -11.81
CA THR A 72 7.92 16.16 -12.50
C THR A 72 8.47 14.74 -12.28
N ASP A 73 9.47 14.35 -13.08
CA ASP A 73 10.18 13.07 -12.96
C ASP A 73 9.26 11.84 -12.97
N PHE A 74 8.18 11.89 -13.77
CA PHE A 74 7.26 10.76 -13.88
C PHE A 74 7.94 9.54 -14.50
N SER A 75 7.78 8.40 -13.85
CA SER A 75 8.25 7.11 -14.33
C SER A 75 7.23 6.02 -13.99
N SER A 76 7.07 5.08 -14.92
CA SER A 76 6.25 3.89 -14.76
C SER A 76 7.02 2.70 -15.32
N ASN A 77 7.22 1.68 -14.50
CA ASN A 77 8.01 0.50 -14.84
C ASN A 77 7.29 -0.78 -14.42
N ALA A 78 7.64 -1.87 -15.10
CA ALA A 78 7.24 -3.22 -14.70
C ALA A 78 8.49 -4.09 -14.57
N SER A 79 8.54 -4.90 -13.53
CA SER A 79 9.62 -5.85 -13.26
C SER A 79 9.04 -7.21 -12.88
N VAL A 80 9.88 -8.25 -12.94
CA VAL A 80 9.49 -9.59 -12.46
C VAL A 80 9.37 -9.54 -10.94
N LEU A 81 8.26 -10.08 -10.41
CA LEU A 81 8.09 -10.29 -8.98
C LEU A 81 8.48 -11.72 -8.63
N GLU A 82 9.65 -11.88 -8.02
CA GLU A 82 10.05 -13.17 -7.49
C GLU A 82 9.25 -13.51 -6.24
N HIS A 83 8.77 -14.76 -6.16
CA HIS A 83 7.97 -15.21 -5.01
C HIS A 83 8.71 -15.05 -3.68
N SER A 84 10.01 -15.35 -3.64
CA SER A 84 10.83 -15.13 -2.44
C SER A 84 10.88 -13.66 -2.03
N SER A 85 10.85 -12.73 -2.98
CA SER A 85 10.85 -11.29 -2.71
C SER A 85 9.52 -10.82 -2.15
N ALA A 86 8.40 -11.30 -2.71
CA ALA A 86 7.05 -11.00 -2.20
C ALA A 86 6.83 -11.54 -0.77
N MET A 87 7.30 -12.76 -0.50
CA MET A 87 7.19 -13.34 0.85
C MET A 87 8.13 -12.63 1.85
N ALA A 88 9.35 -12.28 1.44
CA ALA A 88 10.27 -11.53 2.30
C ALA A 88 9.76 -10.12 2.63
N SER A 89 9.11 -9.44 1.67
CA SER A 89 8.48 -8.15 1.95
C SER A 89 7.30 -8.31 2.91
N ALA A 90 6.45 -9.33 2.72
CA ALA A 90 5.37 -9.63 3.64
C ALA A 90 5.88 -9.95 5.06
N GLU A 91 6.97 -10.71 5.19
CA GLU A 91 7.60 -11.00 6.48
C GLU A 91 8.05 -9.72 7.19
N VAL A 92 8.74 -8.84 6.47
CA VAL A 92 9.17 -7.53 6.99
C VAL A 92 7.97 -6.69 7.43
N LEU A 93 6.91 -6.66 6.61
CA LEU A 93 5.76 -5.79 6.83
C LEU A 93 4.83 -6.29 7.94
N LEU A 94 4.63 -7.59 8.05
CA LEU A 94 3.62 -8.17 8.95
C LEU A 94 4.22 -8.71 10.25
N HIS A 95 5.49 -9.15 10.24
CA HIS A 95 6.10 -9.79 11.41
C HIS A 95 7.19 -8.95 12.08
N ALA A 96 7.93 -8.11 11.34
CA ALA A 96 9.04 -7.36 11.92
C ALA A 96 8.55 -6.23 12.83
N LYS A 97 9.21 -5.99 13.97
CA LYS A 97 8.87 -4.90 14.90
C LYS A 97 9.41 -3.53 14.49
N SER A 98 10.13 -3.46 13.36
CA SER A 98 10.78 -2.24 12.90
C SER A 98 10.36 -1.88 11.49
N SER A 99 10.11 -0.59 11.27
CA SER A 99 9.88 -0.03 9.95
C SER A 99 11.16 0.12 9.12
N ARG A 100 12.33 -0.30 9.61
CA ARG A 100 13.58 -0.20 8.85
C ARG A 100 13.57 -0.98 7.54
N GLY A 101 12.85 -2.10 7.48
CA GLY A 101 12.72 -2.87 6.26
C GLY A 101 11.90 -2.17 5.17
N LEU A 102 11.11 -1.14 5.51
CA LEU A 102 10.38 -0.31 4.53
C LEU A 102 11.32 0.58 3.69
N TYR A 103 12.46 1.00 4.23
CA TYR A 103 13.41 1.87 3.50
C TYR A 103 14.01 1.19 2.26
N GLY A 104 13.98 -0.14 2.19
CA GLY A 104 14.36 -0.88 0.99
C GLY A 104 13.24 -0.97 -0.06
N LEU A 105 11.97 -0.81 0.38
CA LEU A 105 10.78 -0.95 -0.46
C LEU A 105 10.29 0.38 -1.03
N ASP A 106 10.46 1.47 -0.27
CA ASP A 106 9.90 2.79 -0.56
C ASP A 106 10.75 3.67 -1.48
N GLY A 107 11.94 3.19 -1.90
CA GLY A 107 12.85 3.93 -2.78
C GLY A 107 13.27 5.31 -2.26
N ASN A 108 13.18 5.56 -0.95
CA ASN A 108 13.33 6.87 -0.31
C ASN A 108 12.27 7.91 -0.71
N ALA A 109 11.06 7.49 -1.11
CA ALA A 109 9.95 8.39 -1.34
C ALA A 109 9.45 9.04 -0.05
N ASP A 110 8.96 10.29 -0.16
CA ASP A 110 8.31 11.01 0.94
C ASP A 110 6.98 10.34 1.29
N ILE A 111 6.24 9.96 0.25
CA ILE A 111 4.97 9.24 0.34
C ILE A 111 5.10 7.94 -0.44
N PHE A 112 4.78 6.83 0.21
CA PHE A 112 4.82 5.50 -0.39
C PHE A 112 3.51 4.75 -0.20
N TYR A 113 3.04 4.17 -1.28
CA TYR A 113 1.86 3.31 -1.31
C TYR A 113 2.25 1.97 -1.92
N ALA A 114 1.86 0.88 -1.28
CA ALA A 114 2.01 -0.43 -1.87
C ALA A 114 0.75 -1.26 -1.72
N VAL A 115 0.48 -2.05 -2.75
CA VAL A 115 -0.45 -3.17 -2.72
C VAL A 115 0.28 -4.38 -3.25
N MET A 116 0.13 -5.50 -2.56
CA MET A 116 0.61 -6.81 -2.97
C MET A 116 -0.55 -7.78 -2.92
N ASP A 117 -0.68 -8.59 -3.95
CA ASP A 117 -1.59 -9.73 -4.02
C ASP A 117 -0.87 -10.85 -4.78
N HIS A 118 -0.14 -11.67 -4.04
CA HIS A 118 0.80 -12.64 -4.60
C HIS A 118 0.58 -14.03 -4.02
N GLN A 119 0.44 -15.00 -4.90
CA GLN A 119 0.33 -16.41 -4.56
C GLN A 119 1.19 -17.27 -5.49
N LYS A 120 1.62 -18.41 -4.99
CA LYS A 120 2.30 -19.42 -5.80
C LYS A 120 1.80 -20.80 -5.47
N GLN A 121 1.33 -21.49 -6.49
CA GLN A 121 0.99 -22.90 -6.38
C GLN A 121 2.25 -23.76 -6.53
N GLY A 122 2.64 -24.43 -5.45
CA GLY A 122 3.61 -25.51 -5.45
C GLY A 122 2.98 -26.87 -5.74
N ARG A 123 3.80 -27.93 -5.75
CA ARG A 123 3.34 -29.30 -6.04
C ARG A 123 2.37 -29.88 -5.00
N SER A 124 2.46 -29.42 -3.75
CA SER A 124 1.69 -29.95 -2.61
C SER A 124 1.29 -28.89 -1.60
N CYS A 125 1.52 -27.62 -1.93
CA CYS A 125 1.19 -26.49 -1.08
C CYS A 125 0.91 -25.25 -1.94
N CYS A 126 -0.03 -24.42 -1.50
CA CYS A 126 -0.20 -23.06 -2.01
C CYS A 126 0.23 -22.11 -0.91
N GLU A 127 1.04 -21.11 -1.21
CA GLU A 127 1.38 -20.07 -0.25
C GLU A 127 1.45 -18.70 -0.92
N GLY A 128 1.23 -17.67 -0.13
CA GLY A 128 1.11 -16.32 -0.65
C GLY A 128 0.96 -15.27 0.43
N CYS A 129 0.80 -14.05 -0.04
CA CYS A 129 0.59 -12.88 0.79
C CYS A 129 -0.27 -11.86 0.06
N CYS A 130 -1.05 -11.12 0.83
CA CYS A 130 -1.68 -9.89 0.38
C CYS A 130 -1.45 -8.81 1.43
N TYR A 131 -1.09 -7.60 1.01
CA TYR A 131 -0.93 -6.49 1.94
C TYR A 131 -1.12 -5.14 1.26
N ALA A 132 -1.57 -4.17 2.03
CA ALA A 132 -1.61 -2.75 1.70
C ALA A 132 -0.68 -2.00 2.66
N VAL A 133 0.08 -1.06 2.12
CA VAL A 133 1.00 -0.21 2.88
C VAL A 133 0.78 1.25 2.50
N MET A 134 0.71 2.11 3.50
CA MET A 134 0.78 3.55 3.34
C MET A 134 1.87 4.10 4.25
N LYS A 135 2.78 4.89 3.69
CA LYS A 135 3.76 5.69 4.41
C LYS A 135 3.52 7.15 4.07
N THR A 136 3.40 7.99 5.09
CA THR A 136 3.16 9.43 4.92
C THR A 136 4.40 10.24 5.28
N ALA A 137 4.55 11.38 4.59
CA ALA A 137 5.60 12.35 4.85
C ALA A 137 5.30 13.13 6.13
N GLY A 138 6.26 13.16 7.04
CA GLY A 138 6.25 13.95 8.27
C GLY A 138 7.01 15.25 8.11
N LYS A 139 7.05 16.05 9.18
CA LYS A 139 7.75 17.34 9.17
C LYS A 139 9.26 17.13 8.93
N ARG A 140 9.83 17.94 8.02
CA ARG A 140 11.27 17.98 7.69
C ARG A 140 11.82 16.65 7.11
N GLY A 141 11.06 15.97 6.24
CA GLY A 141 11.53 14.78 5.52
C GLY A 141 11.68 13.53 6.39
N LYS A 142 11.04 13.50 7.57
CA LYS A 142 10.90 12.29 8.38
C LYS A 142 9.63 11.56 7.99
N VAL A 143 9.54 10.26 8.27
CA VAL A 143 8.27 9.52 8.20
C VAL A 143 7.33 10.05 9.29
N ASP A 144 6.08 10.36 8.94
CA ASP A 144 5.06 10.75 9.93
C ASP A 144 4.40 9.52 10.52
N ALA A 145 3.89 8.67 9.61
CA ALA A 145 3.22 7.45 9.97
C ALA A 145 3.41 6.39 8.90
N CYS A 146 3.32 5.14 9.33
CA CYS A 146 3.19 3.99 8.45
C CYS A 146 1.97 3.19 8.88
N TYR A 147 1.16 2.74 7.93
CA TYR A 147 0.00 1.88 8.13
C TYR A 147 0.17 0.66 7.24
N ILE A 148 -0.05 -0.52 7.81
CA ILE A 148 0.11 -1.79 7.12
C ILE A 148 -1.09 -2.67 7.49
N ILE A 149 -1.73 -3.25 6.49
CA ILE A 149 -2.78 -4.27 6.68
C ILE A 149 -2.48 -5.39 5.72
N GLY A 150 -2.42 -6.62 6.21
CA GLY A 150 -2.17 -7.74 5.32
C GLY A 150 -2.17 -9.08 5.99
N GLN A 151 -1.99 -10.09 5.15
CA GLN A 151 -2.01 -11.50 5.48
C GLN A 151 -0.90 -12.24 4.74
N THR A 152 -0.26 -13.19 5.42
CA THR A 152 0.45 -14.31 4.77
C THR A 152 -0.33 -15.58 5.01
N PHE A 153 -0.35 -16.49 4.03
CA PHE A 153 -1.01 -17.78 4.18
C PHE A 153 -0.19 -18.92 3.57
N GLN A 154 -0.41 -20.11 4.10
CA GLN A 154 0.11 -21.37 3.57
C GLN A 154 -0.96 -22.46 3.71
N GLN A 155 -1.33 -23.06 2.59
CA GLN A 155 -2.23 -24.20 2.49
C GLN A 155 -1.40 -25.45 2.18
N LYS A 156 -1.47 -26.47 3.04
CA LYS A 156 -0.80 -27.77 2.81
C LYS A 156 -1.77 -28.79 2.21
N ALA A 157 -1.24 -29.81 1.52
CA ALA A 157 -2.02 -30.96 1.06
C ALA A 157 -2.75 -31.61 2.26
N GLY A 158 -4.08 -31.50 2.28
CA GLY A 158 -4.93 -31.83 3.43
C GLY A 158 -5.88 -30.72 3.90
N CYS A 159 -5.93 -29.59 3.19
CA CYS A 159 -6.86 -28.46 3.42
C CYS A 159 -6.69 -27.71 4.75
N THR A 160 -5.56 -27.91 5.45
CA THR A 160 -5.24 -27.08 6.62
C THR A 160 -4.56 -25.81 6.14
N GLU A 161 -5.24 -24.67 6.32
CA GLU A 161 -4.73 -23.35 6.00
C GLU A 161 -4.21 -22.69 7.27
N ASN A 162 -2.96 -22.28 7.24
CA ASN A 162 -2.36 -21.48 8.29
C ASN A 162 -2.11 -20.08 7.74
N SER A 163 -2.55 -19.10 8.49
CA SER A 163 -2.50 -17.70 8.13
C SER A 163 -2.03 -16.86 9.31
N TYR A 164 -1.39 -15.75 8.98
CA TYR A 164 -1.12 -14.66 9.89
C TYR A 164 -1.64 -13.38 9.26
N PHE A 165 -2.61 -12.75 9.93
CA PHE A 165 -3.14 -11.45 9.55
C PHE A 165 -2.74 -10.41 10.59
N SER A 166 -2.46 -9.18 10.14
CA SER A 166 -2.18 -8.07 11.05
C SER A 166 -2.60 -6.71 10.49
N ILE A 167 -3.08 -5.86 11.39
CA ILE A 167 -3.27 -4.41 11.21
C ILE A 167 -2.21 -3.75 12.05
N ARG A 168 -1.34 -2.94 11.44
CA ARG A 168 -0.15 -2.39 12.09
C ARG A 168 -0.01 -0.92 11.78
N THR A 169 0.61 -0.20 12.71
CA THR A 169 0.95 1.20 12.52
C THR A 169 2.32 1.54 13.12
N GLY A 170 2.90 2.65 12.71
CA GLY A 170 4.14 3.21 13.25
C GLY A 170 4.12 4.73 13.18
N ASP A 171 4.77 5.40 14.12
CA ASP A 171 4.79 6.86 14.34
C ASP A 171 6.06 7.55 13.82
N GLY A 172 6.76 6.92 12.88
CA GLY A 172 8.00 7.47 12.34
C GLY A 172 9.24 7.33 13.24
N HIS A 173 9.13 6.74 14.44
CA HIS A 173 10.28 6.45 15.31
C HIS A 173 11.01 5.14 14.97
N GLY A 174 10.68 4.51 13.84
CA GLY A 174 11.35 3.29 13.39
C GLY A 174 10.74 1.99 13.94
N GLN A 175 9.66 2.08 14.72
CA GLN A 175 8.96 0.95 15.32
C GLN A 175 7.58 0.74 14.66
N LEU A 176 7.17 -0.52 14.59
CA LEU A 176 5.84 -0.94 14.18
C LEU A 176 5.17 -1.67 15.34
N TYR A 177 3.88 -1.43 15.51
CA TYR A 177 3.05 -2.05 16.53
C TYR A 177 1.75 -2.56 15.92
N ASP A 178 1.31 -3.70 16.43
CA ASP A 178 0.08 -4.34 16.00
C ASP A 178 -1.09 -3.65 16.70
N ILE A 179 -2.06 -3.18 15.92
CA ILE A 179 -3.37 -2.75 16.39
C ILE A 179 -4.22 -4.00 16.66
N GLU A 180 -4.20 -4.95 15.73
CA GLU A 180 -4.84 -6.25 15.84
C GLU A 180 -4.06 -7.28 15.01
N SER A 181 -4.05 -8.53 15.46
CA SER A 181 -3.50 -9.66 14.71
C SER A 181 -4.26 -10.94 14.99
N THR A 182 -4.26 -11.83 14.00
CA THR A 182 -4.91 -13.16 14.07
C THR A 182 -3.96 -14.22 13.49
N VAL A 183 -3.92 -15.37 14.16
CA VAL A 183 -3.17 -16.57 13.74
C VAL A 183 -4.16 -17.72 13.60
N GLY A 184 -4.06 -18.49 12.52
CA GLY A 184 -4.90 -19.66 12.30
C GLY A 184 -5.53 -19.61 10.92
N GLU A 185 -6.86 -19.68 10.84
CA GLU A 185 -7.57 -19.62 9.56
C GLU A 185 -7.41 -18.24 8.89
N PRO A 186 -7.40 -18.17 7.55
CA PRO A 186 -7.33 -16.92 6.83
C PRO A 186 -8.47 -15.96 7.18
N THR A 187 -8.09 -14.72 7.49
CA THR A 187 -9.01 -13.61 7.73
C THR A 187 -9.50 -13.01 6.41
N LEU A 188 -8.58 -12.84 5.46
CA LEU A 188 -8.89 -12.44 4.09
C LEU A 188 -8.93 -13.68 3.19
N PRO A 189 -9.75 -13.70 2.12
CA PRO A 189 -9.71 -14.77 1.14
C PRO A 189 -8.28 -15.04 0.64
N THR A 190 -7.86 -16.30 0.67
CA THR A 190 -6.56 -16.76 0.15
C THR A 190 -6.55 -16.88 -1.37
N PHE A 191 -7.73 -17.07 -1.96
CA PHE A 191 -7.97 -17.17 -3.38
C PHE A 191 -9.06 -16.20 -3.80
N GLY A 192 -8.82 -15.46 -4.88
CA GLY A 192 -9.78 -14.51 -5.45
C GLY A 192 -9.43 -13.05 -5.18
N SER A 193 -10.18 -12.16 -5.83
CA SER A 193 -9.89 -10.72 -5.90
C SER A 193 -10.16 -10.00 -4.58
N VAL A 194 -9.22 -10.07 -3.65
CA VAL A 194 -9.22 -9.18 -2.48
C VAL A 194 -9.02 -7.76 -2.98
N ASP A 195 -9.94 -6.85 -2.65
CA ASP A 195 -9.78 -5.44 -3.03
C ASP A 195 -8.77 -4.73 -2.12
N MET A 196 -7.50 -5.03 -2.37
CA MET A 196 -6.39 -4.46 -1.61
C MET A 196 -6.23 -2.96 -1.83
N VAL A 197 -6.73 -2.43 -2.96
CA VAL A 197 -6.79 -0.98 -3.19
C VAL A 197 -7.89 -0.36 -2.34
N GLY A 198 -9.02 -1.04 -2.15
CA GLY A 198 -10.07 -0.70 -1.18
C GLY A 198 -9.52 -0.61 0.24
N ILE A 199 -8.78 -1.64 0.68
CA ILE A 199 -8.07 -1.59 1.97
C ILE A 199 -7.12 -0.39 2.05
N LEU A 200 -6.33 -0.14 0.99
CA LEU A 200 -5.38 0.97 0.97
C LEU A 200 -6.07 2.34 1.11
N MET A 201 -7.27 2.51 0.54
CA MET A 201 -8.03 3.77 0.62
C MET A 201 -8.50 4.12 2.04
N ASP A 202 -8.82 3.11 2.85
CA ASP A 202 -9.35 3.25 4.22
C ASP A 202 -8.34 2.79 5.29
N ILE A 203 -7.07 2.63 4.91
CA ILE A 203 -6.02 2.03 5.75
C ILE A 203 -5.77 2.83 7.04
N LYS A 204 -6.09 4.13 7.06
CA LYS A 204 -5.94 4.99 8.24
C LYS A 204 -7.10 4.82 9.21
N GLU A 205 -8.23 4.30 8.78
CA GLU A 205 -9.48 4.20 9.52
C GLU A 205 -9.73 2.77 10.02
N ILE A 206 -9.20 1.77 9.31
CA ILE A 206 -9.31 0.36 9.69
C ILE A 206 -8.50 0.10 10.96
N ARG A 207 -9.19 -0.38 11.99
CA ARG A 207 -8.65 -0.76 13.31
C ARG A 207 -9.05 -2.16 13.73
N THR A 208 -10.03 -2.76 13.05
CA THR A 208 -10.47 -4.11 13.36
C THR A 208 -10.42 -5.07 12.17
N VAL A 209 -10.33 -6.37 12.45
CA VAL A 209 -10.46 -7.45 11.46
C VAL A 209 -11.74 -7.30 10.63
N SER A 210 -12.89 -7.05 11.27
CA SER A 210 -14.16 -6.88 10.53
C SER A 210 -14.13 -5.70 9.56
N GLN A 211 -13.52 -4.59 9.94
CA GLN A 211 -13.36 -3.43 9.05
C GLN A 211 -12.44 -3.74 7.86
N ALA A 212 -11.36 -4.51 8.09
CA ALA A 212 -10.48 -4.94 7.02
C ALA A 212 -11.20 -5.86 6.03
N VAL A 213 -12.01 -6.80 6.53
CA VAL A 213 -12.83 -7.70 5.71
C VAL A 213 -13.88 -6.92 4.91
N GLU A 214 -14.57 -5.96 5.54
CA GLU A 214 -15.54 -5.10 4.85
C GLU A 214 -14.89 -4.31 3.70
N ALA A 215 -13.75 -3.67 3.97
CA ALA A 215 -13.00 -2.92 2.95
C ALA A 215 -12.50 -3.80 1.80
N ALA A 216 -12.09 -5.04 2.11
CA ALA A 216 -11.62 -6.02 1.14
C ALA A 216 -12.72 -6.59 0.22
N LEU A 217 -13.97 -6.60 0.68
CA LEU A 217 -15.10 -7.26 0.00
C LEU A 217 -16.12 -6.28 -0.61
N TYR A 218 -15.96 -4.97 -0.40
CA TYR A 218 -16.93 -3.94 -0.80
C TYR A 218 -17.17 -3.84 -2.34
N PHE A 219 -16.46 -4.60 -3.18
CA PHE A 219 -16.59 -4.54 -4.64
C PHE A 219 -17.62 -5.52 -5.26
N GLN A 220 -18.52 -6.11 -4.46
CA GLN A 220 -19.56 -7.05 -4.95
C GLN A 220 -21.00 -6.50 -4.98
N SER A 221 -21.23 -5.19 -4.83
CA SER A 221 -22.58 -4.59 -4.90
C SER A 221 -22.74 -3.61 -6.05
#